data_AF-A0A0F9H6Q4-F1
#
_entry.id   AF-A0A0F9H6Q4-F1
#
_cell.length_a   1.000
_cell.length_b   1.000
_cell.length_c   1.000
_cell.angle_alpha   90.00
_cell.angle_beta   90.00
_cell.angle_gamma   90.00
#
_symmetry.space_group_name_H-M   'P 1'
#
loop_
_entity.id
_entity.type
_entity.pdbx_description
1 polymer ?
#
loop_
_entity_poly.entity_id
_entity_poly.type
_entity_poly.pdbx_seq_one_letter_code
_entity_poly.pdbx_strand_id
1 'polypeptide(L)'
;MPYQIIQNKNLPSAAPAGGAALLELDGSTLRLKAAADDHLRIETMQDSKNVRINSRDVTQATGDHTGVQIKPSKTADGTGSMTGLEVSPRFQASMGGNDLRAILGDPVLKAGSGDLTGQVVAFEANIDFGVDGTRTITGDVSAFSSFLAVPSTFTYSGHISFLRVRDVNIKGWDYLLNIDSAGGVGALVAVASDNMAKSPDSQTEDGYLRIVIADTAYQIPIYAE
;
A
#
# COMPACT_ATOMS: atom_id res chain seq x y z
N MET A 1 -31.90 1.69 -22.66
CA MET A 1 -31.42 0.39 -22.16
C MET A 1 -32.11 0.17 -20.82
N PRO A 2 -33.03 -0.80 -20.67
CA PRO A 2 -33.75 -0.95 -19.43
C PRO A 2 -32.78 -1.41 -18.34
N TYR A 3 -32.55 -0.57 -17.35
CA TYR A 3 -31.86 -0.94 -16.12
C TYR A 3 -32.76 -1.95 -15.41
N GLN A 4 -32.22 -3.13 -15.14
CA GLN A 4 -32.89 -4.10 -14.30
C GLN A 4 -32.80 -3.60 -12.85
N ILE A 5 -33.91 -3.04 -12.36
CA ILE A 5 -34.11 -2.82 -10.93
C ILE A 5 -34.17 -4.21 -10.30
N ILE A 6 -33.22 -4.54 -9.41
CA ILE A 6 -33.42 -5.68 -8.50
C ILE A 6 -34.54 -5.26 -7.55
N GLN A 7 -35.76 -5.66 -7.92
CA GLN A 7 -36.84 -5.84 -6.97
C GLN A 7 -36.37 -6.92 -5.99
N ASN A 8 -36.58 -6.67 -4.70
CA ASN A 8 -36.38 -7.64 -3.64
C ASN A 8 -37.04 -8.97 -4.07
N LYS A 9 -36.23 -9.94 -4.53
CA LYS A 9 -36.76 -11.26 -4.91
C LYS A 9 -37.30 -11.81 -3.59
N ASN A 10 -38.62 -11.97 -3.48
CA ASN A 10 -39.31 -12.37 -2.25
C ASN A 10 -38.41 -13.31 -1.45
N LEU A 11 -37.95 -12.80 -0.31
CA LEU A 11 -37.08 -13.54 0.61
C LEU A 11 -37.74 -14.91 0.87
N PRO A 12 -36.96 -16.01 0.90
CA PRO A 12 -37.51 -17.29 1.33
C PRO A 12 -38.23 -17.09 2.66
N SER A 13 -39.43 -17.65 2.81
CA SER A 13 -40.24 -17.56 4.04
C SER A 13 -39.56 -18.16 5.28
N ALA A 14 -38.37 -18.75 5.11
CA ALA A 14 -37.52 -19.34 6.13
C ALA A 14 -36.29 -18.47 6.49
N ALA A 15 -36.27 -17.17 6.14
CA ALA A 15 -35.21 -16.27 6.60
C ALA A 15 -35.15 -16.28 8.15
N PRO A 16 -34.01 -16.68 8.76
CA PRO A 16 -33.89 -16.78 10.22
C PRO A 16 -34.18 -15.44 10.90
N ALA A 17 -34.76 -15.48 12.09
CA ALA A 17 -34.93 -14.30 12.95
C ALA A 17 -33.54 -13.78 13.36
N GLY A 18 -32.98 -12.87 12.55
CA GLY A 18 -31.61 -12.39 12.70
C GLY A 18 -31.09 -11.65 11.48
N GLY A 19 -31.84 -10.64 11.00
CA GLY A 19 -31.40 -9.64 10.01
C GLY A 19 -31.21 -10.17 8.58
N ALA A 20 -32.21 -9.93 7.71
CA ALA A 20 -32.06 -10.20 6.28
C ALA A 20 -30.95 -9.35 5.65
N ALA A 21 -30.29 -9.86 4.61
CA ALA A 21 -29.41 -9.06 3.76
C ALA A 21 -30.20 -7.86 3.21
N LEU A 22 -29.76 -6.64 3.54
CA LEU A 22 -30.50 -5.41 3.26
C LEU A 22 -29.65 -4.46 2.41
N LEU A 23 -30.20 -4.09 1.26
CA LEU A 23 -29.84 -2.89 0.52
C LEU A 23 -30.66 -1.73 1.09
N GLU A 24 -30.00 -0.75 1.71
CA GLU A 24 -30.67 0.41 2.29
C GLU A 24 -30.19 1.68 1.59
N LEU A 25 -31.12 2.45 1.04
CA LEU A 25 -30.89 3.80 0.55
C LEU A 25 -31.60 4.76 1.50
N ASP A 26 -30.81 5.56 2.20
CA ASP A 26 -31.27 6.53 3.19
C ASP A 26 -30.63 7.89 2.91
N GLY A 27 -31.41 8.79 2.32
CA GLY A 27 -30.94 10.06 1.78
C GLY A 27 -29.84 9.85 0.72
N SER A 28 -28.64 10.34 1.00
CA SER A 28 -27.45 10.19 0.16
C SER A 28 -26.57 8.99 0.53
N THR A 29 -27.00 8.15 1.49
CA THR A 29 -26.23 7.02 1.98
C THR A 29 -26.77 5.71 1.40
N LEU A 30 -25.86 4.91 0.84
CA LEU A 30 -26.10 3.52 0.47
C LEU A 30 -25.44 2.60 1.52
N ARG A 31 -26.23 1.72 2.14
CA ARG A 31 -25.73 0.69 3.06
C ARG A 31 -25.99 -0.69 2.48
N LEU A 32 -24.95 -1.53 2.48
CA LEU A 32 -25.01 -2.93 2.09
C LEU A 32 -24.79 -3.76 3.36
N LYS A 33 -25.80 -4.54 3.77
CA LYS A 33 -25.75 -5.38 4.97
C LYS A 33 -25.77 -6.85 4.57
N ALA A 34 -24.82 -7.63 5.09
CA ALA A 34 -24.88 -9.09 5.04
C ALA A 34 -25.71 -9.62 6.22
N ALA A 35 -26.20 -10.86 6.11
CA ALA A 35 -26.80 -11.56 7.25
C ALA A 35 -25.75 -11.82 8.34
N ALA A 36 -26.19 -12.04 9.59
CA ALA A 36 -25.30 -12.13 10.75
C ALA A 36 -24.16 -13.17 10.61
N ASP A 37 -24.44 -14.29 9.94
CA ASP A 37 -23.50 -15.40 9.76
C ASP A 37 -22.85 -15.42 8.37
N ASP A 38 -22.96 -14.32 7.61
CA ASP A 38 -22.50 -14.25 6.22
C ASP A 38 -21.56 -13.06 5.96
N HIS A 39 -20.92 -13.06 4.79
CA HIS A 39 -20.02 -12.01 4.34
C HIS A 39 -20.63 -11.23 3.18
N LEU A 40 -20.37 -9.92 3.13
CA LEU A 40 -20.72 -9.13 1.96
C LEU A 40 -19.69 -9.41 0.84
N ARG A 41 -20.18 -9.90 -0.30
CA ARG A 41 -19.38 -10.10 -1.52
C ARG A 41 -19.82 -9.12 -2.61
N ILE A 42 -18.84 -8.47 -3.24
CA ILE A 42 -19.05 -7.62 -4.42
C ILE A 42 -18.18 -8.18 -5.55
N GLU A 43 -18.82 -8.58 -6.65
CA GLU A 43 -18.12 -9.18 -7.78
C GLU A 43 -18.78 -8.88 -9.13
N THR A 44 -18.02 -9.08 -10.20
CA THR A 44 -18.53 -9.04 -11.57
C THR A 44 -18.88 -10.45 -12.03
N MET A 45 -20.06 -10.62 -12.62
CA MET A 45 -20.52 -11.91 -13.18
C MET A 45 -19.92 -12.24 -14.56
N GLN A 46 -19.14 -11.33 -15.14
CA GLN A 46 -18.57 -11.45 -16.48
C GLN A 46 -17.06 -11.17 -16.44
N ASP A 47 -16.28 -12.00 -17.13
CA ASP A 47 -14.81 -12.00 -17.06
C ASP A 47 -14.16 -10.70 -17.58
N SER A 48 -14.78 -10.02 -18.54
CA SER A 48 -14.26 -8.76 -19.11
C SER A 48 -14.73 -7.50 -18.38
N LYS A 49 -15.18 -7.61 -17.12
CA LYS A 49 -15.70 -6.49 -16.34
C LYS A 49 -14.87 -6.26 -15.09
N ASN A 50 -14.91 -5.03 -14.58
CA ASN A 50 -14.22 -4.65 -13.35
C ASN A 50 -15.17 -3.97 -12.35
N VAL A 51 -14.85 -4.10 -11.07
CA VAL A 51 -15.42 -3.26 -10.02
C VAL A 51 -14.60 -1.97 -9.96
N ARG A 52 -15.28 -0.82 -9.98
CA ARG A 52 -14.66 0.50 -9.84
C ARG A 52 -15.29 1.23 -8.67
N ILE A 53 -14.46 1.81 -7.81
CA ILE A 53 -14.92 2.59 -6.66
C ILE A 53 -14.39 4.02 -6.82
N ASN A 54 -15.28 4.99 -6.74
CA ASN A 54 -14.99 6.42 -6.87
C ASN A 54 -14.15 6.79 -8.11
N SER A 55 -14.44 6.16 -9.25
CA SER A 55 -13.82 6.47 -10.55
C SER A 55 -14.57 7.62 -11.21
N ARG A 56 -14.19 8.85 -10.87
CA ARG A 56 -14.79 10.10 -11.37
C ARG A 56 -13.75 11.20 -11.48
N ASP A 57 -14.06 12.20 -12.29
CA ASP A 57 -13.34 13.47 -12.26
C ASP A 57 -13.88 14.36 -11.15
N VAL A 58 -13.00 15.15 -10.54
CA VAL A 58 -13.33 16.13 -9.51
C VAL A 58 -12.96 17.52 -10.06
N THR A 59 -13.94 18.42 -10.09
CA THR A 59 -13.80 19.78 -10.63
C THR A 59 -13.89 20.86 -9.56
N GLN A 60 -14.08 20.46 -8.30
CA GLN A 60 -14.21 21.40 -7.19
C GLN A 60 -12.85 22.07 -6.91
N ALA A 61 -12.84 23.39 -6.78
CA ALA A 61 -11.63 24.17 -6.61
C ALA A 61 -11.08 24.18 -5.16
N THR A 62 -11.90 23.77 -4.18
CA THR A 62 -11.58 23.82 -2.75
C THR A 62 -12.11 22.60 -2.02
N GLY A 63 -11.46 22.24 -0.92
CA GLY A 63 -11.81 21.10 -0.08
C GLY A 63 -11.04 19.84 -0.45
N ASP A 64 -10.96 18.92 0.51
CA ASP A 64 -10.24 17.66 0.35
C ASP A 64 -11.11 16.58 -0.27
N HIS A 65 -10.47 15.67 -1.00
CA HIS A 65 -11.14 14.56 -1.64
C HIS A 65 -10.51 13.25 -1.20
N THR A 66 -11.31 12.36 -0.60
CA THR A 66 -10.91 10.98 -0.31
C THR A 66 -11.59 10.03 -1.27
N GLY A 67 -10.78 9.26 -2.00
CA GLY A 67 -11.26 8.25 -2.96
C GLY A 67 -12.02 7.12 -2.28
N VAL A 68 -11.31 6.41 -1.39
CA VAL A 68 -11.78 5.28 -0.61
C VAL A 68 -11.18 5.38 0.79
N GLN A 69 -11.95 5.05 1.82
CA GLN A 69 -11.47 4.98 3.19
C GLN A 69 -11.88 3.66 3.83
N ILE A 70 -10.92 2.96 4.43
CA ILE A 70 -11.12 1.70 5.14
C ILE A 70 -10.59 1.90 6.56
N LYS A 71 -11.50 1.92 7.55
CA LYS A 71 -11.18 2.17 8.96
C LYS A 71 -11.92 1.19 9.89
N PRO A 72 -11.65 -0.12 9.80
CA PRO A 72 -12.20 -1.06 10.76
C PRO A 72 -11.68 -0.73 12.17
N SER A 73 -12.55 -0.92 13.17
CA SER A 73 -12.23 -0.71 14.57
C SER A 73 -12.89 -1.80 15.40
N LYS A 74 -12.09 -2.51 16.21
CA LYS A 74 -12.58 -3.51 17.16
C LYS A 74 -12.71 -2.86 18.53
N THR A 75 -13.92 -2.86 19.07
CA THR A 75 -14.26 -2.20 20.34
C THR A 75 -14.45 -3.17 21.50
N ALA A 76 -14.40 -4.48 21.24
CA ALA A 76 -14.51 -5.54 22.23
C ALA A 76 -13.18 -6.27 22.40
N ASP A 77 -12.85 -6.59 23.65
CA ASP A 77 -11.64 -7.36 23.98
C ASP A 77 -11.73 -8.81 23.51
N GLY A 78 -10.57 -9.45 23.27
CA GLY A 78 -10.48 -10.87 22.93
C GLY A 78 -9.33 -11.20 21.98
N THR A 79 -9.24 -12.47 21.58
CA THR A 79 -8.10 -13.05 20.84
C THR A 79 -8.11 -12.84 19.32
N GLY A 80 -9.17 -12.27 18.75
CA GLY A 80 -9.28 -12.08 17.30
C GLY A 80 -8.33 -11.01 16.74
N SER A 81 -7.73 -11.30 15.58
CA SER A 81 -6.90 -10.38 14.80
C SER A 81 -7.72 -9.36 14.01
N MET A 82 -7.08 -8.30 13.52
CA MET A 82 -7.67 -7.33 12.58
C MET A 82 -6.79 -7.21 11.34
N THR A 83 -7.41 -7.34 10.17
CA THR A 83 -6.79 -7.06 8.86
C THR A 83 -7.57 -5.95 8.20
N GLY A 84 -6.90 -4.84 7.86
CA GLY A 84 -7.56 -3.69 7.21
C GLY A 84 -7.79 -3.89 5.71
N LEU A 85 -6.77 -4.37 5.01
CA LEU A 85 -6.80 -4.64 3.58
C LEU A 85 -5.95 -5.88 3.30
N GLU A 86 -6.53 -6.86 2.60
CA GLU A 86 -5.83 -8.04 2.10
C GLU A 86 -5.99 -8.11 0.58
N VAL A 87 -4.88 -8.24 -0.15
CA VAL A 87 -4.87 -8.28 -1.62
C VAL A 87 -3.96 -9.41 -2.10
N SER A 88 -4.57 -10.43 -2.68
CA SER A 88 -3.89 -11.70 -3.04
C SER A 88 -4.27 -12.17 -4.45
N PRO A 89 -3.96 -11.41 -5.52
CA PRO A 89 -4.24 -11.84 -6.88
C PRO A 89 -3.36 -13.05 -7.26
N ARG A 90 -3.85 -13.91 -8.14
CA ARG A 90 -3.14 -15.09 -8.61
C ARG A 90 -3.54 -15.48 -10.02
N PHE A 91 -2.63 -16.13 -10.74
CA PHE A 91 -3.01 -17.03 -11.83
C PHE A 91 -3.35 -18.40 -11.27
N GLN A 92 -4.32 -19.09 -11.88
CA GLN A 92 -4.59 -20.49 -11.57
C GLN A 92 -3.47 -21.39 -12.08
N ALA A 93 -3.38 -22.60 -11.55
CA ALA A 93 -2.43 -23.59 -12.04
C ALA A 93 -2.54 -23.77 -13.57
N SER A 94 -1.38 -23.88 -14.22
CA SER A 94 -1.24 -24.03 -15.68
C SER A 94 -1.70 -22.83 -16.53
N MET A 95 -2.05 -21.69 -15.93
CA MET A 95 -2.40 -20.46 -16.66
C MET A 95 -1.24 -19.48 -16.69
N GLY A 96 -1.03 -18.83 -17.84
CA GLY A 96 -0.05 -17.75 -18.01
C GLY A 96 -0.73 -16.37 -18.14
N GLY A 97 0.06 -15.32 -17.96
CA GLY A 97 -0.35 -13.94 -18.19
C GLY A 97 0.87 -13.02 -18.27
N ASN A 98 0.64 -11.74 -18.58
CA ASN A 98 1.72 -10.79 -18.79
C ASN A 98 2.26 -10.23 -17.47
N ASP A 99 1.38 -9.68 -16.65
CA ASP A 99 1.72 -9.03 -15.38
C ASP A 99 0.77 -9.49 -14.27
N LEU A 100 1.30 -9.65 -13.06
CA LEU A 100 0.52 -9.83 -11.84
C LEU A 100 0.89 -8.72 -10.85
N ARG A 101 -0.07 -7.87 -10.50
CA ARG A 101 0.14 -6.73 -9.57
C ARG A 101 -0.98 -6.72 -8.55
N ALA A 102 -0.61 -6.69 -7.26
CA ALA A 102 -1.57 -6.59 -6.16
C ALA A 102 -2.03 -5.14 -5.97
N ILE A 103 -1.08 -4.25 -5.70
CA ILE A 103 -1.33 -2.83 -5.48
C ILE A 103 -0.43 -2.05 -6.45
N LEU A 104 -1.02 -1.08 -7.15
CA LEU A 104 -0.32 -0.14 -8.01
C LEU A 104 -0.67 1.28 -7.55
N GLY A 105 0.28 1.95 -6.90
CA GLY A 105 0.22 3.38 -6.63
C GLY A 105 0.91 4.13 -7.77
N ASP A 106 0.13 4.87 -8.55
CA ASP A 106 0.62 5.63 -9.71
C ASP A 106 0.07 7.06 -9.65
N PRO A 107 0.56 7.91 -8.73
CA PRO A 107 0.20 9.32 -8.73
C PRO A 107 0.76 9.97 -10.00
N VAL A 108 -0.12 10.52 -10.84
CA VAL A 108 0.24 11.17 -12.10
C VAL A 108 -0.13 12.64 -12.07
N LEU A 109 0.85 13.51 -12.28
CA LEU A 109 0.62 14.91 -12.59
C LEU A 109 0.51 15.08 -14.11
N LYS A 110 -0.69 15.41 -14.58
CA LYS A 110 -0.91 15.68 -16.01
C LYS A 110 -0.24 17.00 -16.39
N ALA A 111 0.27 17.09 -17.62
CA ALA A 111 0.91 18.29 -18.14
C ALA A 111 -0.03 19.51 -18.01
N GLY A 112 0.46 20.58 -17.39
CA GLY A 112 -0.27 21.81 -17.10
C GLY A 112 0.52 22.73 -16.17
N SER A 113 0.02 23.95 -15.97
CA SER A 113 0.56 24.91 -15.00
C SER A 113 -0.12 24.72 -13.65
N GLY A 114 0.65 24.72 -12.56
CA GLY A 114 0.12 24.70 -11.20
C GLY A 114 1.15 24.16 -10.22
N ASP A 115 1.37 24.89 -9.12
CA ASP A 115 2.32 24.47 -8.09
C ASP A 115 1.63 23.56 -7.09
N LEU A 116 2.33 22.50 -6.70
CA LEU A 116 2.00 21.73 -5.50
C LEU A 116 2.85 22.28 -4.36
N THR A 117 2.20 22.81 -3.33
CA THR A 117 2.88 23.27 -2.11
C THR A 117 3.15 22.13 -1.11
N GLY A 118 2.54 20.97 -1.34
CA GLY A 118 2.70 19.76 -0.53
C GLY A 118 3.55 18.69 -1.23
N GLN A 119 3.44 17.46 -0.74
CA GLN A 119 4.18 16.30 -1.23
C GLN A 119 3.37 15.42 -2.20
N VAL A 120 4.07 14.69 -3.07
CA VAL A 120 3.49 13.63 -3.90
C VAL A 120 3.99 12.29 -3.36
N VAL A 121 3.08 11.49 -2.81
CA VAL A 121 3.39 10.20 -2.18
C VAL A 121 2.51 9.12 -2.81
N ALA A 122 3.12 8.06 -3.32
CA ALA A 122 2.40 6.93 -3.92
C ALA A 122 1.89 5.93 -2.86
N PHE A 123 2.67 5.74 -1.80
CA PHE A 123 2.35 4.87 -0.67
C PHE A 123 2.94 5.46 0.61
N GLU A 124 2.13 5.53 1.67
CA GLU A 124 2.53 5.98 3.00
C GLU A 124 2.02 4.96 4.02
N ALA A 125 2.90 4.55 4.93
CA ALA A 125 2.55 3.67 6.05
C ALA A 125 3.04 4.29 7.36
N ASN A 126 2.08 4.77 8.15
CA ASN A 126 2.35 5.36 9.47
C ASN A 126 1.98 4.35 10.56
N ILE A 127 2.93 4.07 11.44
CA ILE A 127 2.70 3.28 12.66
C ILE A 127 2.63 4.28 13.83
N ASP A 128 1.41 4.54 14.30
CA ASP A 128 1.14 5.44 15.41
C ASP A 128 0.54 4.65 16.59
N PHE A 129 1.21 4.72 17.75
CA PHE A 129 0.77 4.09 18.99
C PHE A 129 0.07 5.07 19.95
N GLY A 130 -0.13 6.31 19.53
CA GLY A 130 -0.57 7.40 20.38
C GLY A 130 0.54 7.93 21.28
N VAL A 131 0.20 8.87 22.15
CA VAL A 131 1.16 9.58 23.02
C VAL A 131 1.34 8.95 24.40
N ASP A 132 0.44 8.05 24.82
CA ASP A 132 0.45 7.43 26.15
C ASP A 132 -0.07 5.97 26.10
N GLY A 133 0.62 5.04 26.77
CA GLY A 133 0.15 3.65 26.92
C GLY A 133 1.18 2.69 27.51
N THR A 134 0.73 1.56 28.07
CA THR A 134 1.57 0.51 28.69
C THR A 134 1.47 -0.83 27.96
N ARG A 135 1.17 -0.82 26.65
CA ARG A 135 0.98 -2.06 25.88
C ARG A 135 2.31 -2.75 25.63
N THR A 136 2.35 -4.06 25.86
CA THR A 136 3.49 -4.92 25.47
C THR A 136 3.22 -5.53 24.10
N ILE A 137 4.13 -5.28 23.16
CA ILE A 137 4.14 -5.94 21.85
C ILE A 137 5.29 -6.93 21.87
N THR A 138 4.98 -8.23 21.78
CA THR A 138 5.99 -9.30 21.86
C THR A 138 6.55 -9.71 20.51
N GLY A 139 5.91 -9.31 19.41
CA GLY A 139 6.37 -9.54 18.04
C GLY A 139 7.02 -8.30 17.41
N ASP A 140 7.47 -8.45 16.17
CA ASP A 140 8.09 -7.35 15.42
C ASP A 140 7.08 -6.25 15.05
N VAL A 141 7.55 -5.00 15.06
CA VAL A 141 6.82 -3.84 14.56
C VAL A 141 7.50 -3.39 13.27
N SER A 142 6.85 -3.63 12.13
CA SER A 142 7.43 -3.36 10.81
C SER A 142 6.40 -2.70 9.89
N ALA A 143 6.79 -1.61 9.23
CA ALA A 143 5.96 -0.97 8.20
C ALA A 143 5.90 -1.81 6.91
N PHE A 144 7.00 -2.52 6.60
CA PHE A 144 7.09 -3.48 5.51
C PHE A 144 7.75 -4.77 6.01
N SER A 145 7.19 -5.91 5.63
CA SER A 145 7.78 -7.23 5.82
C SER A 145 7.53 -8.05 4.56
N SER A 146 8.54 -8.76 4.08
CA SER A 146 8.44 -9.58 2.87
C SER A 146 8.87 -11.01 3.12
N PHE A 147 8.18 -11.95 2.50
CA PHE A 147 8.56 -13.35 2.44
C PHE A 147 8.62 -13.79 0.97
N LEU A 148 9.75 -14.39 0.57
CA LEU A 148 9.97 -14.87 -0.78
C LEU A 148 10.01 -16.41 -0.78
N ALA A 149 9.04 -17.03 -1.46
CA ALA A 149 8.98 -18.48 -1.67
C ALA A 149 8.94 -18.83 -3.17
N VAL A 150 10.09 -18.72 -3.82
CA VAL A 150 10.24 -19.03 -5.26
C VAL A 150 10.75 -20.46 -5.46
N PRO A 151 10.07 -21.32 -6.23
CA PRO A 151 10.56 -22.66 -6.54
C PRO A 151 11.84 -22.60 -7.38
N SER A 152 12.78 -23.51 -7.13
CA SER A 152 14.00 -23.66 -7.92
C SER A 152 13.77 -24.23 -9.32
N THR A 153 12.60 -24.80 -9.58
CA THR A 153 12.24 -25.42 -10.87
C THR A 153 11.75 -24.44 -11.92
N PHE A 154 11.54 -23.17 -11.56
CA PHE A 154 11.09 -22.14 -12.50
C PHE A 154 12.29 -21.46 -13.15
N THR A 155 12.12 -21.02 -14.39
CA THR A 155 13.11 -20.21 -15.10
C THR A 155 12.86 -18.73 -14.83
N TYR A 156 13.85 -18.04 -14.26
CA TYR A 156 13.81 -16.60 -14.00
C TYR A 156 14.84 -15.90 -14.88
N SER A 157 14.39 -15.17 -15.90
CA SER A 157 15.28 -14.41 -16.80
C SER A 157 15.57 -12.98 -16.33
N GLY A 158 14.90 -12.52 -15.28
CA GLY A 158 15.11 -11.21 -14.66
C GLY A 158 15.54 -11.33 -13.20
N HIS A 159 15.75 -10.18 -12.55
CA HIS A 159 16.16 -10.13 -11.14
C HIS A 159 14.98 -10.30 -10.18
N ILE A 160 15.25 -10.94 -9.03
CA ILE A 160 14.36 -10.97 -7.87
C ILE A 160 14.86 -9.92 -6.88
N SER A 161 14.00 -9.00 -6.47
CA SER A 161 14.37 -7.84 -5.65
C SER A 161 13.24 -7.48 -4.68
N PHE A 162 13.60 -7.11 -3.45
CA PHE A 162 12.66 -6.55 -2.47
C PHE A 162 12.23 -5.12 -2.85
N LEU A 163 13.19 -4.27 -3.17
CA LEU A 163 12.97 -2.90 -3.67
C LEU A 163 13.68 -2.74 -5.01
N ARG A 164 12.97 -2.23 -6.01
CA ARG A 164 13.54 -1.88 -7.32
C ARG A 164 13.21 -0.43 -7.65
N VAL A 165 14.25 0.38 -7.76
CA VAL A 165 14.16 1.74 -8.30
C VAL A 165 14.40 1.65 -9.80
N ARG A 166 13.51 2.23 -10.61
CA ARG A 166 13.68 2.31 -12.06
C ARG A 166 14.35 3.62 -12.45
N ASP A 167 15.02 3.60 -13.59
CA ASP A 167 15.62 4.78 -14.18
C ASP A 167 14.55 5.83 -14.54
N VAL A 168 14.95 7.09 -14.54
CA VAL A 168 14.09 8.26 -14.71
C VAL A 168 14.41 8.95 -16.03
N ASN A 169 13.37 9.41 -16.72
CA ASN A 169 13.53 9.99 -18.06
C ASN A 169 14.01 11.45 -18.06
N ILE A 170 13.91 12.18 -16.93
CA ILE A 170 14.18 13.64 -16.89
C ILE A 170 15.06 14.04 -15.70
N LYS A 171 14.63 13.80 -14.45
CA LYS A 171 15.40 14.16 -13.24
C LYS A 171 15.66 12.91 -12.39
N GLY A 172 16.94 12.69 -12.09
CA GLY A 172 17.50 11.71 -11.15
C GLY A 172 16.87 11.75 -9.75
N TRP A 173 17.01 10.65 -9.01
CA TRP A 173 16.74 10.62 -7.56
C TRP A 173 17.87 11.33 -6.81
N ASP A 174 17.50 12.19 -5.85
CA ASP A 174 18.49 12.91 -5.04
C ASP A 174 19.12 12.00 -3.95
N TYR A 175 18.35 11.03 -3.42
CA TYR A 175 18.75 10.03 -2.42
C TYR A 175 17.84 8.79 -2.48
N LEU A 176 18.34 7.65 -2.01
CA LEU A 176 17.57 6.39 -1.96
C LEU A 176 16.69 6.29 -0.71
N LEU A 177 17.16 6.83 0.41
CA LEU A 177 16.50 6.79 1.71
C LEU A 177 16.72 8.11 2.45
N ASN A 178 15.63 8.69 2.97
CA ASN A 178 15.66 9.83 3.88
C ASN A 178 15.12 9.40 5.24
N ILE A 179 15.83 9.75 6.32
CA ILE A 179 15.44 9.48 7.70
C ILE A 179 15.39 10.80 8.46
N ASP A 180 14.16 11.23 8.78
CA ASP A 180 13.94 12.43 9.57
C ASP A 180 14.23 12.15 11.06
N SER A 181 14.89 13.08 11.75
CA SER A 181 15.20 12.96 13.19
C SER A 181 14.80 14.23 13.91
N ALA A 182 13.75 14.13 14.75
CA ALA A 182 13.44 15.15 15.74
C ALA A 182 14.10 14.75 17.07
N GLY A 183 15.37 15.15 17.29
CA GLY A 183 15.95 15.13 18.63
C GLY A 183 16.74 13.88 19.06
N GLY A 184 17.41 13.18 18.13
CA GLY A 184 18.71 12.57 18.45
C GLY A 184 18.76 11.10 18.91
N VAL A 185 17.70 10.31 18.80
CA VAL A 185 17.75 8.86 19.10
C VAL A 185 17.18 7.96 18.00
N GLY A 186 16.37 8.52 17.08
CA GLY A 186 15.68 7.75 16.02
C GLY A 186 16.55 7.22 14.89
N ALA A 187 17.82 7.62 14.84
CA ALA A 187 18.85 7.03 13.99
C ALA A 187 20.11 6.89 14.84
N LEU A 188 20.20 5.84 15.67
CA LEU A 188 21.48 5.45 16.28
C LEU A 188 22.41 4.88 15.21
N VAL A 189 22.80 5.71 14.25
CA VAL A 189 24.07 5.52 13.57
C VAL A 189 25.11 6.11 14.52
N ALA A 190 25.82 5.24 15.23
CA ALA A 190 27.05 5.64 15.87
C ALA A 190 27.96 6.21 14.77
N VAL A 191 28.08 7.53 14.71
CA VAL A 191 28.99 8.22 13.81
C VAL A 191 30.40 7.85 14.27
N ALA A 192 30.94 6.74 13.78
CA ALA A 192 32.38 6.56 13.73
C ALA A 192 32.94 7.72 12.90
N SER A 193 34.12 8.22 13.28
CA SER A 193 34.74 9.46 12.78
C SER A 193 35.18 9.42 11.30
N ASP A 194 34.48 8.69 10.43
CA ASP A 194 34.75 8.65 9.00
C ASP A 194 33.45 8.97 8.25
N ASN A 195 33.23 10.26 8.01
CA ASN A 195 32.06 10.76 7.30
C ASN A 195 32.20 10.52 5.78
N MET A 196 32.09 9.23 5.42
CA MET A 196 32.30 8.51 4.14
C MET A 196 33.62 7.75 4.05
N ALA A 197 33.51 6.45 3.83
CA ALA A 197 34.60 5.59 3.37
C ALA A 197 34.50 5.47 1.83
N LYS A 198 35.55 5.59 1.04
CA LYS A 198 36.94 5.28 1.37
C LYS A 198 37.91 6.42 1.03
N SER A 199 39.21 6.23 1.27
CA SER A 199 40.09 6.51 0.12
C SER A 199 39.90 5.34 -0.86
N PRO A 200 39.29 5.55 -2.04
CA PRO A 200 38.95 4.49 -2.99
C PRO A 200 40.18 3.78 -3.61
N ASP A 201 41.39 4.13 -3.17
CA ASP A 201 42.66 3.89 -3.84
C ASP A 201 43.17 2.44 -3.80
N SER A 202 42.46 1.51 -3.16
CA SER A 202 42.88 0.11 -3.12
C SER A 202 42.17 -0.82 -4.10
N GLN A 203 40.98 -0.45 -4.61
CA GLN A 203 40.30 -0.98 -5.82
C GLN A 203 39.19 0.01 -6.18
N THR A 204 39.14 0.44 -7.45
CA THR A 204 38.21 1.44 -7.98
C THR A 204 36.77 1.11 -7.59
N GLU A 205 36.09 2.03 -6.91
CA GLU A 205 34.65 1.91 -6.61
C GLU A 205 33.82 1.95 -7.90
N ASP A 206 32.84 1.05 -8.02
CA ASP A 206 31.92 0.99 -9.16
C ASP A 206 30.65 1.84 -8.94
N GLY A 207 30.38 2.25 -7.70
CA GLY A 207 29.31 3.17 -7.37
C GLY A 207 29.09 3.36 -5.87
N TYR A 208 28.05 4.11 -5.50
CA TYR A 208 27.63 4.28 -4.10
C TYR A 208 26.12 4.50 -4.00
N LEU A 209 25.53 4.16 -2.85
CA LEU A 209 24.17 4.53 -2.48
C LEU A 209 24.20 5.75 -1.56
N ARG A 210 23.42 6.78 -1.88
CA ARG A 210 23.29 7.97 -1.04
C ARG A 210 22.10 7.83 -0.09
N ILE A 211 22.34 8.10 1.20
CA ILE A 211 21.35 8.09 2.28
C ILE A 211 21.38 9.45 2.98
N VAL A 212 20.23 10.02 3.34
CA VAL A 212 20.14 11.25 4.12
C VAL A 212 19.59 10.92 5.52
N ILE A 213 20.24 11.45 6.56
CA ILE A 213 19.84 11.30 7.96
C ILE A 213 19.93 12.69 8.60
N ALA A 214 18.81 13.21 9.11
CA ALA A 214 18.76 14.50 9.80
C ALA A 214 19.52 15.62 9.05
N ASP A 215 19.22 15.78 7.75
CA ASP A 215 19.83 16.72 6.81
C ASP A 215 21.30 16.46 6.42
N THR A 216 21.93 15.41 6.95
CA THR A 216 23.30 15.01 6.57
C THR A 216 23.28 13.89 5.54
N ALA A 217 24.01 14.04 4.44
CA ALA A 217 24.15 13.01 3.43
C ALA A 217 25.32 12.07 3.74
N TYR A 218 25.07 10.77 3.62
CA TYR A 218 26.01 9.67 3.77
C TYR A 218 26.06 8.83 2.49
N GLN A 219 27.12 8.04 2.35
CA GLN A 219 27.32 7.10 1.24
C GLN A 219 27.59 5.68 1.74
N ILE A 220 27.01 4.69 1.05
CA ILE A 220 27.38 3.28 1.15
C ILE A 220 28.10 2.92 -0.17
N PRO A 221 29.42 2.66 -0.16
CA PRO A 221 30.14 2.34 -1.39
C PRO A 221 29.79 0.92 -1.88
N ILE A 222 29.79 0.75 -3.20
CA ILE A 222 29.56 -0.51 -3.91
C ILE A 222 30.82 -0.85 -4.72
N TYR A 223 31.30 -2.07 -4.58
CA TYR A 223 32.38 -2.65 -5.37
C TYR A 223 31.78 -3.72 -6.28
N ALA A 224 32.07 -3.69 -7.57
CA ALA A 224 31.82 -4.80 -8.47
C ALA A 224 32.99 -5.79 -8.39
N GLU A 225 32.71 -7.05 -8.71
CA GLU A 225 33.73 -8.08 -8.95
C GLU A 225 34.18 -8.08 -10.41
#